data_AF-A0A1S2VI76-F1
#
_entry.id   AF-A0A1S2VI76-F1
#
_cell.length_a   1.000
_cell.length_b   1.000
_cell.length_c   1.000
_cell.angle_alpha   90.00
_cell.angle_beta   90.00
_cell.angle_gamma   90.00
#
_symmetry.space_group_name_H-M   'P 1'
#
loop_
_entity.id
_entity.type
_entity.pdbx_description
1 polymer ?
#
loop_
_entity_poly.entity_id
_entity_poly.type
_entity_poly.pdbx_seq_one_letter_code
_entity_poly.pdbx_strand_id
1 'polypeptide(L)' 'MKLALCCLIVSHQAPDLLILDEPTNNLDYQSQEVLTHAVKAFTGTLLVISHDHYFIQDFDVQSSITLH' A
#
# COMPACT_ATOMS: atom_id res chain seq x y z
N MET A 1 2.95 8.71 -7.46
CA MET A 1 3.07 7.73 -6.36
C MET A 1 3.91 6.50 -6.69
N LYS A 2 3.77 5.87 -7.88
CA LYS A 2 4.55 4.66 -8.26
C LYS A 2 6.08 4.79 -8.09
N LEU A 3 6.67 5.92 -8.50
CA LEU A 3 8.11 6.16 -8.37
C LEU A 3 8.58 6.21 -6.90
N ALA A 4 7.76 6.77 -6.01
CA ALA A 4 8.07 6.87 -4.59
C ALA A 4 8.09 5.48 -3.92
N LEU A 5 7.12 4.62 -4.24
CA LEU A 5 7.12 3.23 -3.80
C LEU A 5 8.35 2.46 -4.29
N CYS A 6 8.73 2.63 -5.56
CA CYS A 6 9.97 2.04 -6.08
C CYS A 6 11.22 2.53 -5.33
N CYS A 7 11.32 3.84 -5.05
CA CYS A 7 12.43 4.39 -4.29
C CYS A 7 12.48 3.85 -2.86
N LEU A 8 11.35 3.58 -2.23
CA LEU A 8 11.26 3.02 -0.89
C LEU A 8 11.74 1.57 -0.83
N ILE A 9 11.40 0.77 -1.84
CA ILE A 9 11.83 -0.63 -1.94
C ILE A 9 13.34 -0.74 -2.19
N VAL A 10 13.91 0.21 -2.95
CA VAL A 10 15.34 0.21 -3.32
C VAL A 10 16.22 0.89 -2.27
N SER A 11 15.64 1.71 -1.39
CA SER A 11 16.35 2.42 -0.34
C SER A 11 16.83 1.48 0.77
N HIS A 12 18.10 1.56 1.15
CA HIS A 12 18.65 0.89 2.34
C HIS A 12 18.08 1.42 3.67
N GLN A 13 17.43 2.58 3.64
CA GLN A 13 16.71 3.16 4.78
C GLN A 13 15.25 3.31 4.39
N ALA A 14 14.47 2.25 4.60
CA ALA A 14 13.02 2.31 4.48
C ALA A 14 12.47 3.15 5.67
N PRO A 15 11.46 4.00 5.45
CA PRO A 15 10.82 4.78 6.49
C PRO A 15 10.07 3.86 7.46
N ASP A 16 9.95 4.29 8.72
CA ASP A 16 9.21 3.55 9.75
C ASP A 16 7.70 3.52 9.49
N LEU A 17 7.17 4.54 8.78
CA LEU A 17 5.75 4.68 8.45
C LEU A 17 5.58 5.10 6.98
N LEU A 18 4.74 4.37 6.26
CA LEU A 18 4.29 4.69 4.91
C LEU A 18 2.77 4.92 4.92
N ILE A 19 2.33 6.07 4.41
CA ILE A 19 0.91 6.42 4.28
C ILE A 19 0.53 6.43 2.81
N LEU A 20 -0.54 5.71 2.47
CA LEU A 20 -1.08 5.61 1.13
C LEU A 20 -2.54 6.07 1.13
N ASP A 21 -2.85 7.04 0.27
CA ASP A 21 -4.20 7.58 0.10
C ASP A 21 -4.72 7.18 -1.29
N GLU A 22 -5.78 6.39 -1.33
CA GLU A 22 -6.40 5.82 -2.54
C GLU A 22 -5.38 5.19 -3.52
N PRO A 23 -4.54 4.23 -3.07
CA PRO A 23 -3.39 3.79 -3.85
C PRO A 23 -3.76 2.95 -5.09
N THR A 24 -4.96 2.40 -5.14
CA THR A 24 -5.45 1.62 -6.29
C THR A 24 -6.13 2.46 -7.37
N ASN A 25 -6.31 3.77 -7.14
CA ASN A 25 -6.99 4.66 -8.06
C ASN A 25 -6.22 4.79 -9.39
N ASN A 26 -6.95 4.78 -10.51
CA ASN A 26 -6.41 4.84 -11.87
C ASN A 26 -5.35 3.76 -12.19
N LEU A 27 -5.35 2.63 -11.47
CA LEU A 27 -4.51 1.48 -11.76
C LEU A 27 -5.29 0.43 -12.53
N ASP A 28 -4.65 -0.18 -13.53
CA ASP A 28 -5.13 -1.43 -14.11
C ASP A 28 -4.85 -2.60 -13.14
N TYR A 29 -5.51 -3.73 -13.40
CA TYR A 29 -5.39 -4.93 -12.56
C TYR A 29 -3.92 -5.37 -12.35
N GLN A 30 -3.10 -5.34 -13.41
CA GLN A 30 -1.68 -5.71 -13.32
C GLN A 30 -0.90 -4.76 -12.42
N SER A 31 -1.13 -3.44 -12.53
CA SER A 31 -0.49 -2.46 -11.66
C SER A 31 -0.94 -2.59 -10.21
N GLN A 32 -2.20 -2.97 -9.97
CA GLN A 32 -2.72 -3.24 -8.63
C GLN A 32 -2.00 -4.43 -8.00
N GLU A 33 -1.80 -5.53 -8.73
CA GLU A 33 -1.05 -6.68 -8.19
C GLU A 33 0.40 -6.32 -7.83
N VAL A 34 1.09 -5.55 -8.68
CA VAL A 34 2.46 -5.09 -8.40
C VAL A 34 2.50 -4.22 -7.15
N LEU A 35 1.54 -3.30 -7.01
CA LEU A 35 1.41 -2.46 -5.81
C LEU A 35 1.18 -3.32 -4.58
N THR A 36 0.24 -4.27 -4.64
CA THR A 36 -0.09 -5.14 -3.51
C THR A 36 1.12 -5.95 -3.07
N HIS A 37 1.88 -6.52 -4.01
CA HIS A 37 3.11 -7.25 -3.70
C HIS A 37 4.19 -6.34 -3.08
N ALA A 38 4.38 -5.14 -3.63
CA ALA A 38 5.33 -4.16 -3.09
C ALA A 38 5.00 -3.76 -1.64
N VAL A 39 3.71 -3.52 -1.38
CA VAL A 39 3.21 -3.13 -0.06
C VAL A 39 3.31 -4.31 0.92
N LYS A 40 3.04 -5.54 0.50
CA LYS A 40 3.25 -6.76 1.30
C LYS A 40 4.72 -7.00 1.67
N ALA A 41 5.65 -6.58 0.83
CA ALA A 41 7.08 -6.69 1.08
C ALA A 41 7.65 -5.56 1.97
N PHE A 42 6.84 -4.53 2.26
CA PHE A 42 7.26 -3.43 3.11
C PHE A 42 7.32 -3.87 4.58
N THR A 43 8.46 -3.66 5.22
CA THR A 43 8.74 -4.12 6.59
C THR A 43 8.43 -3.08 7.67
N GLY A 44 8.08 -1.85 7.29
CA GLY A 44 7.66 -0.78 8.20
C GLY A 44 6.15 -0.79 8.49
N THR A 45 5.69 0.22 9.21
CA THR A 45 4.26 0.42 9.46
C THR A 45 3.58 0.99 8.21
N LEU A 46 2.47 0.40 7.81
CA LEU A 46 1.69 0.86 6.67
C LEU A 46 0.33 1.38 7.13
N LEU A 47 -0.01 2.60 6.73
CA LEU A 47 -1.34 3.17 6.87
C LEU A 47 -1.95 3.34 5.48
N VAL A 48 -3.04 2.64 5.21
CA VAL A 48 -3.77 2.71 3.94
C VAL A 48 -5.13 3.35 4.18
N ILE A 49 -5.44 4.34 3.34
CA ILE A 49 -6.76 4.93 3.20
C ILE A 49 -7.26 4.47 1.82
N SER A 50 -8.32 3.67 1.80
CA SER A 50 -8.88 3.12 0.57
C SER A 50 -10.35 2.80 0.75
N HIS A 51 -11.14 3.01 -0.29
CA HIS A 51 -12.50 2.49 -0.41
C HIS A 51 -12.56 1.11 -1.10
N ASP A 52 -11.44 0.58 -1.60
CA ASP A 52 -11.36 -0.68 -2.32
C ASP A 52 -11.25 -1.89 -1.38
N HIS A 53 -12.35 -2.64 -1.24
CA HIS A 53 -12.41 -3.82 -0.40
C HIS A 53 -11.54 -4.99 -0.88
N TYR A 54 -11.34 -5.16 -2.19
CA TYR A 54 -10.50 -6.25 -2.71
C TYR A 54 -9.04 -6.00 -2.35
N PHE A 55 -8.60 -4.75 -2.50
CA PHE A 55 -7.27 -4.35 -2.08
C PHE A 55 -7.08 -4.59 -0.58
N ILE A 56 -8.01 -4.15 0.27
CA ILE A 56 -7.91 -4.29 1.73
C ILE A 56 -7.93 -5.76 2.17
N GLN A 57 -8.76 -6.60 1.57
CA GLN A 57 -8.86 -8.03 1.89
C GLN A 57 -7.58 -8.79 1.61
N ASP A 58 -6.77 -8.30 0.67
CA ASP A 58 -5.53 -8.96 0.30
C ASP A 58 -4.43 -8.77 1.37
N PHE A 59 -4.62 -7.87 2.34
CA PHE A 59 -3.70 -7.61 3.45
C PHE A 59 -4.15 -8.26 4.77
N ASP A 60 -3.17 -8.68 5.57
CA ASP A 60 -3.39 -9.08 6.96
C ASP A 60 -3.49 -7.83 7.85
N VAL A 61 -4.63 -7.15 7.78
CA VAL A 61 -4.86 -5.87 8.45
C VAL A 61 -4.88 -6.07 9.97
N GLN A 62 -3.89 -5.49 10.66
CA GLN A 62 -3.80 -5.53 12.12
C GLN A 62 -4.86 -4.66 12.83
N SER A 63 -5.21 -3.53 12.23
CA SER A 63 -6.22 -2.60 12.75
C SER A 63 -6.91 -1.87 11.61
N SER A 64 -8.25 -1.78 11.65
CA SER A 64 -9.05 -1.04 10.68
C SER A 64 -9.93 0.00 11.38
N ILE A 65 -10.12 1.14 10.74
CA ILE A 65 -11.03 2.20 11.17
C ILE A 65 -11.97 2.50 10.00
N THR A 66 -13.27 2.29 10.21
CA THR A 66 -14.30 2.64 9.22
C THR A 66 -14.85 4.02 9.57
N LEU A 67 -14.72 4.96 8.64
CA LEU A 67 -15.32 6.29 8.74
C LEU A 67 -16.73 6.21 8.12
N HIS A 68 -17.75 6.67 8.86
CA HIS A 68 -19.15 6.74 8.43
C HIS A 68 -19.50 8.09 7.81
#